data_AF-A0A974SC54-F1
#
_entry.id   AF-A0A974SC54-F1
#
_cell.length_a   1.000
_cell.length_b   1.000
_cell.length_c   1.000
_cell.angle_alpha   90.00
_cell.angle_beta   90.00
_cell.angle_gamma   90.00
#
_symmetry.space_group_name_H-M   'P 1'
#
loop_
_entity.id
_entity.type
_entity.pdbx_description
1 polymer ?
#
loop_
_entity_poly.entity_id
_entity_poly.type
_entity_poly.pdbx_seq_one_letter_code
_entity_poly.pdbx_strand_id
1 'polypeptide(L)' 'MDKSGKNKIVIDSKANKLSVLSGQDIEISAPGGKLSLSAKTIEMKSSADTRIEASAGMDVKAAASMTIKGATVNIN' A
#
# COMPACT_ATOMS: atom_id res chain seq x y z
N MET A 1 18.33 16.74 5.06
CA MET A 1 18.68 15.87 3.92
C MET A 1 19.17 14.55 4.48
N ASP A 2 18.66 13.41 4.01
CA ASP A 2 19.13 12.08 4.45
C ASP A 2 20.64 11.96 4.20
N LYS A 3 21.40 11.66 5.25
CA LYS A 3 22.86 11.49 5.18
C LYS A 3 23.26 10.02 5.00
N SER A 4 22.33 9.07 5.18
CA SER A 4 22.61 7.63 5.08
C SER A 4 22.57 7.11 3.65
N GLY A 5 21.88 7.81 2.75
CA GLY A 5 21.64 7.38 1.37
C GLY A 5 20.69 6.18 1.25
N LYS A 6 20.11 5.72 2.37
CA LYS A 6 19.18 4.59 2.42
C LYS A 6 17.75 5.00 2.03
N ASN A 7 17.41 6.28 2.14
CA ASN A 7 16.07 6.78 1.89
C ASN A 7 16.08 7.67 0.64
N LYS A 8 15.20 7.39 -0.32
CA LYS A 8 15.20 8.06 -1.63
C LYS A 8 13.80 8.33 -2.13
N ILE A 9 13.63 9.50 -2.74
CA ILE A 9 12.52 9.80 -3.64
C ILE A 9 13.15 9.97 -5.04
N VAL A 10 12.76 9.13 -5.98
CA VAL A 10 13.32 9.08 -7.33
C VAL A 10 12.25 9.45 -8.35
N ILE A 11 12.51 10.50 -9.12
CA ILE A 11 11.71 10.90 -10.27
C ILE A 11 12.49 10.49 -11.52
N ASP A 12 12.01 9.50 -12.24
CA ASP A 12 12.57 9.05 -13.52
C ASP A 12 11.66 9.54 -14.64
N SER A 13 12.06 10.61 -15.32
CA SER A 13 11.30 11.21 -16.44
C SER A 13 11.40 10.40 -17.73
N LYS A 14 12.43 9.55 -17.89
CA LYS A 14 12.53 8.67 -19.06
C LYS A 14 11.52 7.53 -18.95
N ALA A 15 11.37 6.99 -17.74
CA ALA A 15 10.41 5.93 -17.44
C ALA A 15 9.03 6.45 -16.99
N ASN A 16 8.86 7.75 -16.81
CA ASN A 16 7.68 8.39 -16.20
C ASN A 16 7.27 7.74 -14.86
N LYS A 17 8.25 7.51 -13.99
CA LYS A 17 8.09 6.77 -12.73
C LYS A 17 8.50 7.61 -11.53
N LEU A 18 7.67 7.60 -10.50
CA LEU A 18 8.01 8.08 -9.15
C LEU A 18 8.23 6.87 -8.23
N SER A 19 9.31 6.87 -7.46
CA SER A 19 9.59 5.82 -6.46
C SER A 19 9.94 6.43 -5.12
N VAL A 20 9.42 5.85 -4.03
CA VAL A 20 9.80 6.17 -2.65
C VAL A 20 10.40 4.91 -2.04
N LEU A 21 11.63 4.99 -1.55
CA LEU A 21 12.37 3.88 -0.97
C LEU A 21 12.86 4.28 0.43
N SER A 22 12.78 3.34 1.37
CA SER A 22 13.31 3.46 2.73
C SER A 22 14.12 2.21 3.07
N GLY A 23 15.16 2.38 3.86
CA GLY A 23 15.89 1.24 4.43
C GLY A 23 15.16 0.55 5.59
N GLN A 24 14.09 1.18 6.09
CA GLN A 24 13.21 0.67 7.15
C GLN A 24 11.76 1.08 6.82
N ASP A 25 11.08 1.78 7.74
CA ASP A 25 9.65 2.08 7.63
C ASP A 25 9.36 3.23 6.65
N ILE A 26 8.14 3.21 6.11
CA ILE A 26 7.50 4.32 5.40
C ILE A 26 6.13 4.52 6.06
N GLU A 27 5.88 5.71 6.59
CA GLU A 27 4.60 6.09 7.18
C GLU A 27 3.87 7.11 6.29
N ILE A 28 2.58 6.88 6.05
CA ILE A 28 1.68 7.80 5.34
C ILE A 28 0.42 7.95 6.18
N SER A 29 0.25 9.10 6.83
CA SER A 29 -0.81 9.33 7.82
C SER A 29 -1.69 10.54 7.50
N ALA A 30 -3.01 10.41 7.67
CA ALA A 30 -3.96 11.53 7.64
C ALA A 30 -4.99 11.40 8.78
N PRO A 31 -4.62 11.64 10.06
CA PRO A 31 -5.44 11.26 11.22
C PRO A 31 -6.84 11.89 11.29
N GLY A 32 -7.02 13.09 10.73
CA GLY A 32 -8.32 13.76 10.61
C GLY A 32 -8.84 13.83 9.17
N GLY A 33 -8.22 13.12 8.24
CA GLY A 33 -8.44 13.29 6.80
C GLY A 33 -8.66 11.98 6.04
N LYS A 34 -8.52 12.05 4.72
CA LYS A 34 -8.72 10.93 3.79
C LYS A 34 -7.46 10.68 2.97
N LEU A 35 -6.96 9.45 2.96
CA LEU A 35 -6.03 8.97 1.95
C LEU A 35 -6.84 8.38 0.78
N SER A 36 -6.60 8.86 -0.45
CA SER A 36 -7.25 8.37 -1.65
C SER A 36 -6.21 7.88 -2.65
N LEU A 37 -6.36 6.65 -3.12
CA LEU A 37 -5.48 6.02 -4.11
C LEU A 37 -6.31 5.67 -5.35
N SER A 38 -5.89 6.15 -6.52
CA SER A 38 -6.56 5.89 -7.80
C SER A 38 -5.52 5.57 -8.86
N ALA A 39 -5.61 4.38 -9.45
CA ALA A 39 -4.68 3.89 -10.46
C ALA A 39 -5.36 2.83 -11.34
N LYS A 40 -4.79 2.58 -12.53
CA LYS A 40 -5.22 1.45 -13.39
C LYS A 40 -5.02 0.10 -12.69
N THR A 41 -3.92 -0.03 -11.94
CA THR A 41 -3.56 -1.22 -11.17
C THR A 41 -2.92 -0.80 -9.85
N ILE A 42 -3.29 -1.45 -8.75
CA ILE A 42 -2.63 -1.32 -7.44
C ILE A 42 -2.10 -2.70 -7.06
N GLU A 43 -0.82 -2.78 -6.69
CA GLU A 43 -0.18 -3.99 -6.21
C GLU A 43 0.43 -3.74 -4.83
N MET A 44 0.15 -4.64 -3.88
CA MET A 44 0.71 -4.60 -2.52
C MET A 44 1.30 -5.97 -2.22
N LYS A 45 2.57 -5.99 -1.79
CA LYS A 45 3.29 -7.21 -1.45
C LYS A 45 3.99 -7.04 -0.12
N SER A 46 3.66 -7.90 0.84
CA SER A 46 4.41 -8.07 2.09
C SER A 46 5.07 -9.44 2.09
N SER A 47 6.27 -9.54 2.65
CA SER A 47 6.97 -10.82 2.85
C SER A 47 6.61 -11.49 4.17
N ALA A 48 5.99 -10.73 5.08
CA ALA A 48 5.51 -11.18 6.38
C ALA A 48 4.01 -10.85 6.45
N ASP A 49 3.55 -10.22 7.52
CA ASP A 49 2.15 -9.91 7.71
C ASP A 49 1.70 -8.67 6.93
N THR A 50 0.43 -8.67 6.54
CA THR A 50 -0.30 -7.47 6.08
C THR A 50 -1.51 -7.30 6.98
N ARG A 51 -1.66 -6.11 7.58
CA ARG A 51 -2.79 -5.77 8.45
C ARG A 51 -3.56 -4.60 7.84
N ILE A 52 -4.87 -4.78 7.64
CA ILE A 52 -5.78 -3.74 7.15
C ILE A 52 -6.95 -3.68 8.13
N GLU A 53 -7.18 -2.52 8.73
CA GLU A 53 -8.20 -2.34 9.76
C GLU A 53 -9.13 -1.18 9.44
N ALA A 54 -10.39 -1.35 9.81
CA ALA A 54 -11.39 -0.30 9.79
C ALA A 54 -12.27 -0.42 11.04
N SER A 55 -12.45 0.68 11.77
CA SER A 55 -13.22 0.68 13.02
C SER A 55 -14.74 0.65 12.80
N ALA A 56 -15.23 1.11 11.64
CA ALA A 56 -16.65 1.22 11.33
C ALA A 56 -17.11 0.19 10.29
N GLY A 57 -16.44 0.12 9.15
CA GLY A 57 -16.78 -0.81 8.07
C GLY A 57 -15.70 -0.86 7.00
N MET A 58 -15.67 -1.97 6.26
CA MET A 58 -14.77 -2.18 5.13
C MET A 58 -15.57 -2.66 3.93
N ASP A 59 -15.53 -1.89 2.85
CA ASP A 59 -16.14 -2.25 1.58
C ASP A 59 -15.06 -2.64 0.56
N VAL A 60 -15.14 -3.86 0.04
CA VAL A 60 -14.28 -4.34 -1.04
C VAL A 60 -15.15 -4.78 -2.21
N LYS A 61 -14.93 -4.18 -3.38
CA LYS A 61 -15.72 -4.45 -4.58
C LYS A 61 -14.82 -4.77 -5.76
N ALA A 62 -15.09 -5.91 -6.40
CA ALA A 62 -14.57 -6.24 -7.72
C ALA A 62 -15.72 -6.50 -8.68
N ALA A 63 -15.59 -6.03 -9.92
CA ALA A 63 -16.63 -6.20 -10.93
C ALA A 63 -16.71 -7.64 -11.47
N ALA A 64 -15.56 -8.32 -11.60
CA ALA A 64 -15.47 -9.65 -12.19
C ALA A 64 -15.34 -10.74 -11.11
N SER A 65 -14.23 -10.77 -10.38
CA SER A 65 -14.00 -11.77 -9.33
C SER A 65 -13.12 -11.21 -8.22
N MET A 66 -13.30 -11.76 -7.02
CA MET A 66 -12.39 -11.62 -5.89
C MET A 66 -11.83 -13.00 -5.57
N THR A 67 -10.52 -13.11 -5.42
CA THR A 67 -9.85 -14.36 -5.02
C THR A 67 -9.13 -14.12 -3.69
N ILE A 68 -9.50 -14.88 -2.67
CA ILE A 68 -8.86 -14.85 -1.34
C ILE A 68 -8.28 -16.24 -1.10
N LYS A 69 -6.98 -16.31 -0.82
CA LYS A 69 -6.26 -17.55 -0.53
C LYS A 69 -5.54 -17.42 0.80
N GLY A 70 -5.81 -18.33 1.70
CA GLY A 70 -5.10 -18.48 2.97
C GLY A 70 -5.22 -19.92 3.42
N ALA A 71 -4.26 -20.40 4.22
CA ALA A 71 -4.41 -21.69 4.90
C ALA A 71 -5.67 -21.71 5.80
N THR A 72 -6.04 -20.54 6.32
CA THR A 72 -7.27 -20.31 7.06
C THR A 72 -7.90 -19.01 6.59
N VAL A 73 -9.20 -19.03 6.37
CA VAL A 73 -10.02 -17.84 6.13
C VAL A 73 -11.16 -17.87 7.13
N ASN A 74 -11.16 -16.93 8.06
CA ASN A 74 -12.21 -16.81 9.06
C ASN A 74 -13.26 -15.82 8.56
N ILE A 75 -14.47 -16.30 8.31
CA ILE A 75 -15.65 -15.50 7.95
C ILE A 75 -16.71 -15.84 8.99
N ASN A 76 -17.17 -14.84 9.73
CA ASN A 76 -18.14 -15.00 10.82
C ASN A 76 -19.32 -14.07 10.60
#